data_AF-A0A1Y0G4L1-F1
#
_entry.id   AF-A0A1Y0G4L1-F1
#
_cell.length_a   1.000
_cell.length_b   1.000
_cell.length_c   1.000
_cell.angle_alpha   90.00
_cell.angle_beta   90.00
_cell.angle_gamma   90.00
#
_symmetry.space_group_name_H-M   'P 1'
#
loop_
_entity.id
_entity.type
_entity.pdbx_description
1 polymer ?
#
loop_
_entity_poly.entity_id
_entity_poly.type
_entity_poly.pdbx_seq_one_letter_code
_entity_poly.pdbx_strand_id
1 'polypeptide(L)'
;MKRITASPRLTRESTKLVRLALALHTSGSLLESQSWQQQINRLIATLFQKKQNEMLEQSLDYLWTENPPACDVLAQLIESYAESIVDADAADAVLIAIPLLVWSRYAIPTGQIGKPRLRELHELMMTHVLADSARLAIADVLFSPDQLPRGFTETRALLQQLAQCAADGQDLHLDSSELIAAGEFVADVRYIFAAVVVDKGAPLFRWQQADITQSEALQAWQLHTKSTFAAMLPGCHFQGLLPNAFFSAWRKLEHEARAFSLQAAIAYLCTMLNVEPGELRAVIAPFYDQVLEEYRIGFGLLRSPQVLHGVVWPLIGDESEESDILSQIEHELGALGKTVVLTTAMPMEYCDDCGTPLFPNADAELVHPEMPESDSALPQLH
;
A
#
# COMPACT_ATOMS: atom_id res chain seq x y z
N MET A 1 -27.89 13.03 0.26
CA MET A 1 -28.67 12.62 1.46
C MET A 1 -28.92 11.11 1.44
N LYS A 2 -27.89 10.30 1.75
CA LYS A 2 -28.06 8.88 2.07
C LYS A 2 -28.42 8.77 3.54
N ARG A 3 -29.46 8.00 3.85
CA ARG A 3 -29.90 7.73 5.23
C ARG A 3 -28.70 7.20 6.03
N ILE A 4 -28.42 7.82 7.18
CA ILE A 4 -27.65 7.22 8.25
C ILE A 4 -28.41 5.95 8.64
N THR A 5 -27.94 4.80 8.13
CA THR A 5 -28.38 3.50 8.61
C THR A 5 -27.99 3.42 10.07
N ALA A 6 -28.96 3.11 10.94
CA ALA A 6 -28.71 2.84 12.35
C ALA A 6 -27.51 1.91 12.48
N SER A 7 -26.55 2.25 13.35
CA SER A 7 -25.36 1.43 13.59
C SER A 7 -25.80 -0.03 13.76
N PRO A 8 -25.27 -0.96 12.94
CA PRO A 8 -25.71 -2.35 13.00
C PRO A 8 -25.56 -2.84 14.43
N ARG A 9 -26.57 -3.53 14.96
CA ARG A 9 -26.49 -4.11 16.30
C ARG A 9 -25.29 -5.04 16.33
N LEU A 10 -24.24 -4.62 17.04
CA LEU A 10 -23.04 -5.42 17.20
C LEU A 10 -23.40 -6.82 17.69
N THR A 11 -22.76 -7.82 17.12
CA THR A 11 -22.85 -9.18 17.63
C THR A 11 -22.25 -9.26 19.04
N ARG A 12 -22.59 -10.30 19.80
CA ARG A 12 -22.05 -10.49 21.15
C ARG A 12 -20.52 -10.50 21.18
N GLU A 13 -19.89 -11.14 20.19
CA GLU A 13 -18.42 -11.22 20.12
C GLU A 13 -17.82 -9.87 19.69
N SER A 14 -18.44 -9.16 18.74
CA SER A 14 -18.01 -7.80 18.35
C SER A 14 -18.12 -6.81 19.52
N THR A 15 -19.23 -6.84 20.28
CA THR A 15 -19.38 -6.03 21.51
C THR A 15 -18.30 -6.36 22.53
N LYS A 16 -17.93 -7.64 22.66
CA LYS A 16 -16.89 -8.08 23.59
C LYS A 16 -15.51 -7.58 23.15
N LEU A 17 -15.18 -7.63 21.86
CA LEU A 17 -13.95 -7.05 21.31
C LEU A 17 -13.87 -5.55 21.57
N VAL A 18 -14.92 -4.80 21.21
CA VAL A 18 -15.00 -3.35 21.44
C VAL A 18 -14.76 -3.01 22.91
N ARG A 19 -15.43 -3.70 23.83
CA ARG A 19 -15.25 -3.48 25.28
C ARG A 19 -13.80 -3.73 25.71
N LEU A 20 -13.16 -4.79 25.22
CA LEU A 20 -11.78 -5.11 25.57
C LEU A 20 -10.79 -4.09 25.00
N ALA A 21 -10.99 -3.65 23.76
CA ALA A 21 -10.16 -2.62 23.13
C ALA A 21 -10.23 -1.29 23.89
N LEU A 22 -11.44 -0.85 24.27
CA LEU A 22 -11.63 0.34 25.11
C LEU A 22 -10.91 0.20 26.46
N ALA A 23 -11.03 -0.96 27.12
CA ALA A 23 -10.35 -1.21 28.39
C ALA A 23 -8.82 -1.18 28.25
N LEU A 24 -8.27 -1.77 27.19
CA LEU A 24 -6.84 -1.72 26.89
C LEU A 24 -6.37 -0.29 26.62
N HIS A 25 -7.11 0.48 25.83
CA HIS A 25 -6.80 1.88 25.55
C HIS A 25 -6.73 2.72 26.84
N THR A 26 -7.64 2.49 27.79
CA THR A 26 -7.66 3.21 29.07
C THR A 26 -6.74 2.63 30.16
N SER A 27 -5.99 1.56 29.86
CA SER A 27 -5.19 0.87 30.87
C SER A 27 -4.09 1.77 31.46
N GLY A 28 -3.93 1.72 32.78
CA GLY A 28 -3.05 2.64 33.52
C GLY A 28 -1.68 2.04 33.87
N SER A 29 -1.44 0.76 33.59
CA SER A 29 -0.18 0.09 33.91
C SER A 29 0.13 -1.03 32.94
N LEU A 30 1.43 -1.34 32.77
CA LEU A 30 1.90 -2.42 31.90
C LEU A 30 1.26 -3.78 32.22
N LEU A 31 1.12 -4.12 33.51
CA LEU A 31 0.53 -5.39 33.94
C LEU A 31 -0.95 -5.48 33.57
N GLU A 32 -1.67 -4.37 33.68
CA GLU A 32 -3.06 -4.29 33.24
C GLU A 32 -3.16 -4.42 31.71
N SER A 33 -2.34 -3.68 30.96
CA SER A 33 -2.31 -3.76 29.49
C SER A 33 -2.03 -5.18 29.01
N GLN A 34 -1.06 -5.87 29.61
CA GLN A 34 -0.75 -7.27 29.27
C GLN A 34 -1.94 -8.20 29.52
N SER A 35 -2.66 -8.03 30.63
CA SER A 35 -3.85 -8.83 30.94
C SER A 35 -4.98 -8.61 29.94
N TRP A 36 -5.24 -7.35 29.55
CA TRP A 36 -6.23 -7.03 28.53
C TRP A 36 -5.83 -7.55 27.15
N GLN A 37 -4.57 -7.35 26.75
CA GLN A 37 -4.05 -7.82 25.48
C GLN A 37 -4.13 -9.36 25.36
N GLN A 38 -3.81 -10.10 26.43
CA GLN A 38 -3.97 -11.56 26.44
C GLN A 38 -5.43 -11.99 26.23
N GLN A 39 -6.39 -11.28 26.83
CA GLN A 39 -7.82 -11.57 26.63
C GLN A 39 -8.26 -11.27 25.19
N ILE A 40 -7.80 -10.15 24.62
CA ILE A 40 -8.06 -9.78 23.22
C ILE A 40 -7.47 -10.83 22.28
N ASN A 41 -6.18 -11.17 22.44
CA ASN A 41 -5.50 -12.13 21.58
C ASN A 41 -6.18 -13.50 21.57
N ARG A 42 -6.70 -13.99 22.72
CA ARG A 42 -7.49 -15.23 22.78
C ARG A 42 -8.80 -15.13 21.99
N LEU A 43 -9.47 -13.98 22.06
CA LEU A 43 -10.70 -13.75 21.31
C LEU A 43 -10.43 -13.65 19.82
N ILE A 44 -9.41 -12.88 19.42
CA ILE A 44 -8.93 -12.78 18.03
C ILE A 44 -8.61 -14.18 17.48
N ALA A 45 -7.80 -14.97 18.20
CA ALA A 45 -7.47 -16.34 17.79
C ALA A 45 -8.73 -17.20 17.54
N THR A 46 -9.74 -17.07 18.41
CA THR A 46 -11.01 -17.78 18.24
C THR A 46 -11.78 -17.33 17.00
N LEU A 47 -11.76 -16.04 16.68
CA LEU A 47 -12.44 -15.47 15.51
C LEU A 47 -11.75 -15.90 14.21
N PHE A 48 -10.42 -15.90 14.17
CA PHE A 48 -9.65 -16.43 13.03
C PHE A 48 -9.91 -17.91 12.80
N GLN A 49 -9.91 -18.74 13.85
CA GLN A 49 -10.24 -20.16 13.75
C GLN A 49 -11.64 -20.41 13.17
N LYS A 50 -12.59 -19.52 13.48
CA LYS A 50 -13.97 -19.56 12.96
C LYS A 50 -14.15 -18.82 11.62
N LYS A 51 -13.07 -18.25 11.05
CA LYS A 51 -13.10 -17.41 9.84
C LYS A 51 -14.11 -16.27 9.93
N GLN A 52 -14.24 -15.65 11.09
CA GLN A 52 -15.20 -14.56 11.37
C GLN A 52 -14.58 -13.18 11.05
N ASN A 53 -14.11 -13.00 9.82
CA ASN A 53 -13.48 -11.74 9.38
C ASN A 53 -14.44 -10.54 9.52
N GLU A 54 -15.71 -10.72 9.14
CA GLU A 54 -16.75 -9.70 9.25
C GLU A 54 -16.93 -9.18 10.68
N MET A 55 -16.75 -10.03 11.71
CA MET A 55 -16.88 -9.60 13.10
C MET A 55 -15.71 -8.71 13.55
N LEU A 56 -14.52 -8.91 12.98
CA LEU A 56 -13.34 -8.09 13.21
C LEU A 56 -13.56 -6.70 12.58
N GLU A 57 -13.97 -6.67 11.31
CA GLU A 57 -14.26 -5.44 10.55
C GLU A 57 -15.37 -4.63 11.22
N GLN A 58 -16.50 -5.24 11.59
CA GLN A 58 -17.58 -4.56 12.30
C GLN A 58 -17.14 -3.93 13.64
N SER A 59 -16.20 -4.56 14.34
CA SER A 59 -15.64 -4.01 15.57
C SER A 59 -14.74 -2.79 15.31
N LEU A 60 -13.96 -2.82 14.24
CA LEU A 60 -13.14 -1.70 13.79
C LEU A 60 -14.01 -0.54 13.32
N ASP A 61 -14.99 -0.77 12.44
CA ASP A 61 -15.91 0.26 11.93
C ASP A 61 -16.64 1.00 13.05
N TYR A 62 -17.10 0.26 14.06
CA TYR A 62 -17.74 0.84 15.24
C TYR A 62 -16.76 1.72 16.03
N LEU A 63 -15.55 1.22 16.31
CA LEU A 63 -14.55 1.97 17.08
C LEU A 63 -14.01 3.17 16.30
N TRP A 64 -13.91 3.09 14.98
CA TRP A 64 -13.51 4.21 14.13
C TRP A 64 -14.40 5.43 14.35
N THR A 65 -15.72 5.20 14.48
CA THR A 65 -16.68 6.28 14.71
C THR A 65 -16.72 6.74 16.18
N GLU A 66 -16.67 5.79 17.12
CA GLU A 66 -16.96 6.08 18.54
C GLU A 66 -15.71 6.38 19.38
N ASN A 67 -14.55 5.80 19.04
CA ASN A 67 -13.29 5.98 19.73
C ASN A 67 -12.09 5.59 18.83
N PRO A 68 -11.63 6.50 17.94
CA PRO A 68 -10.53 6.24 17.01
C PRO A 68 -9.26 5.71 17.67
N PRO A 69 -8.79 6.25 18.83
CA PRO A 69 -7.61 5.72 19.49
C PRO A 69 -7.72 4.25 19.93
N ALA A 70 -8.90 3.81 20.36
CA ALA A 70 -9.14 2.40 20.67
C ALA A 70 -9.29 1.54 19.41
N CYS A 71 -9.74 2.12 18.29
CA CYS A 71 -9.73 1.48 16.98
C CYS A 71 -8.31 1.11 16.58
N ASP A 72 -7.37 2.06 16.65
CA ASP A 72 -5.96 1.85 16.28
C ASP A 72 -5.31 0.74 17.09
N VAL A 73 -5.57 0.72 18.41
CA VAL A 73 -5.09 -0.35 19.29
C VAL A 73 -5.63 -1.71 18.86
N LEU A 74 -6.93 -1.81 18.53
CA LEU A 74 -7.53 -3.06 18.09
C LEU A 74 -6.99 -3.49 16.71
N ALA A 75 -6.89 -2.55 15.77
CA ALA A 75 -6.37 -2.78 14.42
C ALA A 75 -4.95 -3.35 14.49
N GLN A 76 -4.07 -2.75 15.29
CA GLN A 76 -2.70 -3.23 15.47
C GLN A 76 -2.64 -4.66 15.99
N LEU A 77 -3.51 -5.04 16.95
CA LEU A 77 -3.55 -6.41 17.48
C LEU A 77 -4.07 -7.42 16.46
N ILE A 78 -5.10 -7.05 15.68
CA ILE A 78 -5.65 -7.91 14.62
C ILE A 78 -4.63 -8.10 13.51
N GLU A 79 -4.00 -7.03 13.06
CA GLU A 79 -2.96 -7.05 12.03
C GLU A 79 -1.76 -7.88 12.47
N SER A 80 -1.26 -7.64 13.69
CA SER A 80 -0.15 -8.44 14.27
C SER A 80 -0.50 -9.92 14.31
N TYR A 81 -1.74 -10.27 14.67
CA TYR A 81 -2.18 -11.66 14.65
C TYR A 81 -2.34 -12.22 13.24
N ALA A 82 -2.79 -11.42 12.27
CA ALA A 82 -2.90 -11.84 10.88
C ALA A 82 -1.53 -12.12 10.26
N GLU A 83 -0.55 -11.24 10.49
CA GLU A 83 0.76 -11.29 9.82
C GLU A 83 1.87 -12.00 10.60
N SER A 84 1.67 -12.42 11.87
CA SER A 84 2.74 -13.04 12.68
C SER A 84 2.32 -14.30 13.45
N ILE A 85 3.03 -15.42 13.27
CA ILE A 85 2.93 -16.63 14.09
C ILE A 85 3.95 -16.52 15.23
N VAL A 86 3.46 -16.34 16.46
CA VAL A 86 4.28 -16.22 17.68
C VAL A 86 3.85 -17.16 18.81
N ASP A 87 2.91 -18.05 18.52
CA ASP A 87 2.32 -18.99 19.47
C ASP A 87 2.83 -20.42 19.29
N ALA A 88 3.63 -20.69 18.24
CA ALA A 88 4.29 -21.97 18.07
C ALA A 88 5.49 -22.11 19.04
N ASP A 89 5.69 -23.33 19.54
CA ASP A 89 6.72 -23.63 20.56
C ASP A 89 8.15 -23.50 20.00
N ALA A 90 8.34 -23.80 18.71
CA ALA A 90 9.68 -23.95 18.12
C ALA A 90 10.13 -22.77 17.27
N ALA A 91 9.20 -22.08 16.59
CA ALA A 91 9.53 -21.09 15.57
C ALA A 91 8.56 -19.91 15.59
N ASP A 92 9.09 -18.73 15.27
CA ASP A 92 8.29 -17.56 14.95
C ASP A 92 8.27 -17.35 13.45
N ALA A 93 7.17 -16.82 12.91
CA ALA A 93 7.06 -16.50 11.50
C ALA A 93 6.36 -15.16 11.27
N VAL A 94 6.73 -14.44 10.22
CA VAL A 94 6.06 -13.21 9.81
C VAL A 94 5.83 -13.20 8.30
N LEU A 95 4.66 -12.71 7.88
CA LEU A 95 4.35 -12.42 6.50
C LEU A 95 4.98 -11.08 6.15
N ILE A 96 5.79 -11.07 5.10
CA ILE A 96 6.38 -9.85 4.57
C ILE A 96 5.87 -9.59 3.16
N ALA A 97 5.88 -8.31 2.77
CA ALA A 97 5.73 -7.89 1.40
C ALA A 97 7.07 -7.34 0.88
N ILE A 98 7.34 -7.60 -0.39
CA ILE A 98 8.39 -6.99 -1.20
C ILE A 98 7.68 -6.02 -2.16
N PRO A 99 7.58 -4.74 -1.81
CA PRO A 99 6.77 -3.80 -2.55
C PRO A 99 7.58 -3.07 -3.64
N LEU A 100 6.94 -2.84 -4.78
CA LEU A 100 7.48 -2.15 -5.94
C LEU A 100 6.52 -1.04 -6.36
N LEU A 101 7.03 0.17 -6.51
CA LEU A 101 6.38 1.24 -7.26
C LEU A 101 6.75 1.07 -8.73
N VAL A 102 5.79 1.11 -9.64
CA VAL A 102 6.02 0.83 -11.05
C VAL A 102 5.26 1.82 -11.92
N TRP A 103 5.87 2.32 -12.99
CA TRP A 103 5.12 3.03 -14.02
C TRP A 103 5.58 2.63 -15.42
N SER A 104 4.67 2.70 -16.38
CA SER A 104 4.94 2.35 -17.77
C SER A 104 4.04 3.12 -18.73
N ARG A 105 4.43 3.11 -20.01
CA ARG A 105 3.56 3.53 -21.12
C ARG A 105 2.64 2.42 -21.61
N TYR A 106 2.88 1.19 -21.15
CA TYR A 106 2.15 0.00 -21.51
C TYR A 106 1.54 -0.63 -20.25
N ALA A 107 0.77 -1.70 -20.42
CA ALA A 107 0.28 -2.48 -19.29
C ALA A 107 1.43 -2.93 -18.38
N ILE A 108 1.31 -2.67 -17.08
CA ILE A 108 2.32 -3.03 -16.09
C ILE A 108 2.22 -4.54 -15.81
N PRO A 109 3.30 -5.33 -15.99
CA PRO A 109 3.26 -6.77 -15.86
C PRO A 109 2.80 -7.27 -14.48
N THR A 110 2.09 -8.41 -14.48
CA THR A 110 1.64 -9.16 -13.29
C THR A 110 1.70 -10.67 -13.58
N GLY A 111 1.59 -11.50 -12.54
CA GLY A 111 1.44 -12.95 -12.68
C GLY A 111 2.72 -13.73 -12.39
N GLN A 112 2.87 -14.89 -13.02
CA GLN A 112 3.87 -15.88 -12.63
C GLN A 112 5.32 -15.37 -12.70
N ILE A 113 6.08 -15.58 -11.62
CA ILE A 113 7.52 -15.36 -11.57
C ILE A 113 8.23 -16.65 -12.02
N GLY A 114 9.10 -16.53 -13.03
CA GLY A 114 9.90 -17.66 -13.50
C GLY A 114 10.89 -18.17 -12.43
N LYS A 115 11.02 -19.49 -12.31
CA LYS A 115 11.91 -20.15 -11.32
C LYS A 115 13.33 -19.56 -11.21
N PRO A 116 14.03 -19.19 -12.30
CA PRO A 116 15.35 -18.57 -12.19
C PRO A 116 15.32 -17.24 -11.43
N ARG A 117 14.30 -16.41 -11.65
CA ARG A 117 14.14 -15.11 -11.00
C ARG A 117 13.70 -15.24 -9.56
N LEU A 118 12.84 -16.22 -9.26
CA LEU A 118 12.44 -16.52 -7.88
C LEU A 118 13.65 -16.93 -7.03
N ARG A 119 14.53 -17.79 -7.57
CA ARG A 119 15.77 -18.19 -6.89
C ARG A 119 16.71 -17.02 -6.64
N GLU A 120 16.91 -16.18 -7.65
CA GLU A 120 17.73 -14.97 -7.54
C GLU A 120 17.17 -14.02 -6.45
N LEU A 121 15.86 -13.81 -6.43
CA LEU A 121 15.20 -12.99 -5.41
C LEU A 121 15.37 -13.58 -4.00
N HIS A 122 15.24 -14.91 -3.85
CA HIS A 122 15.50 -15.62 -2.61
C HIS A 122 16.93 -15.36 -2.11
N GLU A 123 17.94 -15.55 -2.96
CA GLU A 123 19.35 -15.31 -2.63
C GLU A 123 19.61 -13.85 -2.20
N LEU A 124 19.01 -12.89 -2.90
CA LEU A 124 19.11 -11.47 -2.58
C LEU A 124 18.46 -11.10 -1.24
N MET A 125 17.28 -11.68 -0.95
CA MET A 125 16.61 -11.51 0.33
C MET A 125 17.47 -12.03 1.50
N MET A 126 18.00 -13.26 1.36
CA MET A 126 18.88 -13.86 2.35
C MET A 126 20.17 -13.07 2.57
N THR A 127 20.70 -12.44 1.52
CA THR A 127 21.97 -11.71 1.59
C THR A 127 21.81 -10.30 2.16
N HIS A 128 20.78 -9.56 1.76
CA HIS A 128 20.70 -8.11 1.99
C HIS A 128 19.64 -7.69 3.01
N VAL A 129 18.67 -8.55 3.32
CA VAL A 129 17.50 -8.18 4.14
C VAL A 129 17.37 -9.05 5.39
N LEU A 130 17.49 -10.37 5.24
CA LEU A 130 17.17 -11.32 6.31
C LEU A 130 18.36 -11.65 7.20
N ALA A 131 18.05 -11.95 8.46
CA ALA A 131 19.01 -12.43 9.44
C ALA A 131 19.61 -13.79 9.03
N ASP A 132 20.82 -14.08 9.50
CA ASP A 132 21.59 -15.27 9.06
C ASP A 132 20.88 -16.61 9.41
N SER A 133 20.05 -16.63 10.46
CA SER A 133 19.29 -17.81 10.91
C SER A 133 17.88 -17.88 10.32
N ALA A 134 17.47 -16.92 9.49
CA ALA A 134 16.15 -16.89 8.90
C ALA A 134 15.99 -17.96 7.81
N ARG A 135 14.78 -18.50 7.71
CA ARG A 135 14.31 -19.33 6.60
C ARG A 135 13.28 -18.53 5.82
N LEU A 136 13.28 -18.69 4.51
CA LEU A 136 12.43 -17.92 3.60
C LEU A 136 11.66 -18.86 2.68
N ALA A 137 10.40 -18.51 2.44
CA ALA A 137 9.64 -18.98 1.28
C ALA A 137 8.98 -17.79 0.61
N ILE A 138 9.06 -17.74 -0.72
CA ILE A 138 8.47 -16.68 -1.54
C ILE A 138 7.30 -17.26 -2.34
N ALA A 139 6.20 -16.52 -2.46
CA ALA A 139 5.15 -16.83 -3.41
C ALA A 139 5.62 -16.50 -4.83
N ASP A 140 5.46 -17.42 -5.77
CA ASP A 140 6.00 -17.29 -7.13
C ASP A 140 5.12 -16.44 -8.08
N VAL A 141 4.51 -15.39 -7.54
CA VAL A 141 3.59 -14.50 -8.22
C VAL A 141 3.95 -13.04 -7.93
N LEU A 142 3.89 -12.22 -8.98
CA LEU A 142 3.94 -10.77 -8.93
C LEU A 142 2.50 -10.22 -8.91
N PHE A 143 2.04 -9.81 -7.73
CA PHE A 143 0.66 -9.40 -7.46
C PHE A 143 0.42 -7.92 -7.81
N SER A 144 -0.77 -7.60 -8.34
CA SER A 144 -1.33 -6.25 -8.34
C SER A 144 -2.15 -5.97 -7.07
N PRO A 145 -2.56 -4.72 -6.79
CA PRO A 145 -3.45 -4.38 -5.67
C PRO A 145 -4.74 -5.21 -5.63
N ASP A 146 -5.34 -5.47 -6.79
CA ASP A 146 -6.60 -6.21 -6.90
C ASP A 146 -6.50 -7.68 -6.48
N GLN A 147 -5.27 -8.18 -6.37
CA GLN A 147 -4.93 -9.58 -6.12
C GLN A 147 -4.43 -9.81 -4.68
N LEU A 148 -4.51 -8.82 -3.80
CA LEU A 148 -4.14 -8.94 -2.40
C LEU A 148 -5.06 -9.91 -1.63
N PRO A 149 -4.56 -10.57 -0.57
CA PRO A 149 -5.41 -11.35 0.34
C PRO A 149 -6.57 -10.50 0.87
N ARG A 150 -7.80 -11.02 0.77
CA ARG A 150 -9.01 -10.28 1.15
C ARG A 150 -9.28 -10.40 2.64
N GLY A 151 -8.91 -9.40 3.41
CA GLY A 151 -9.16 -9.36 4.86
C GLY A 151 -8.15 -10.17 5.67
N PHE A 152 -8.32 -10.16 6.99
CA PHE A 152 -7.31 -10.63 7.93
C PHE A 152 -7.14 -12.15 7.93
N THR A 153 -8.24 -12.91 7.75
CA THR A 153 -8.21 -14.37 7.82
C THR A 153 -7.42 -14.96 6.64
N GLU A 154 -7.60 -14.40 5.45
CA GLU A 154 -6.93 -14.75 4.21
C GLU A 154 -5.44 -14.41 4.27
N THR A 155 -5.08 -13.24 4.83
CA THR A 155 -3.68 -12.87 5.12
C THR A 155 -3.00 -13.90 6.02
N ARG A 156 -3.68 -14.34 7.10
CA ARG A 156 -3.17 -15.39 8.00
C ARG A 156 -3.04 -16.75 7.30
N ALA A 157 -3.98 -17.10 6.43
CA ALA A 157 -3.93 -18.34 5.68
C ALA A 157 -2.72 -18.38 4.72
N LEU A 158 -2.45 -17.26 4.03
CA LEU A 158 -1.26 -17.12 3.17
C LEU A 158 0.04 -17.27 3.98
N LEU A 159 0.12 -16.61 5.15
CA LEU A 159 1.25 -16.79 6.07
C LEU A 159 1.45 -18.25 6.46
N GLN A 160 0.40 -18.96 6.83
CA GLN A 160 0.50 -20.36 7.24
C GLN A 160 1.02 -21.27 6.12
N GLN A 161 0.59 -21.04 4.87
CA GLN A 161 1.09 -21.79 3.72
C GLN A 161 2.57 -21.49 3.45
N LEU A 162 2.95 -20.21 3.39
CA LEU A 162 4.33 -19.80 3.16
C LEU A 162 5.26 -20.26 4.30
N ALA A 163 4.84 -20.17 5.55
CA ALA A 163 5.63 -20.61 6.69
C ALA A 163 5.90 -22.13 6.65
N GLN A 164 4.91 -22.92 6.21
CA GLN A 164 5.11 -24.36 5.99
C GLN A 164 6.11 -24.61 4.85
N CYS A 165 5.97 -23.90 3.72
CA CYS A 165 6.93 -23.99 2.61
C CYS A 165 8.36 -23.63 3.06
N ALA A 166 8.53 -22.59 3.88
CA ALA A 166 9.82 -22.18 4.42
C ALA A 166 10.43 -23.24 5.34
N ALA A 167 9.60 -23.93 6.13
CA ALA A 167 10.03 -25.06 6.95
C ALA A 167 10.50 -26.26 6.08
N ASP A 168 9.86 -26.47 4.92
CA ASP A 168 10.19 -27.53 3.97
C ASP A 168 11.33 -27.14 2.99
N GLY A 169 11.83 -25.90 3.07
CA GLY A 169 12.89 -25.39 2.18
C GLY A 169 12.41 -25.19 0.74
N GLN A 170 11.14 -24.86 0.55
CA GLN A 170 10.51 -24.66 -0.76
C GLN A 170 9.84 -23.29 -0.83
N ASP A 171 9.66 -22.80 -2.05
CA ASP A 171 8.84 -21.62 -2.35
C ASP A 171 7.40 -22.04 -2.62
N LEU A 172 6.45 -21.13 -2.40
CA LEU A 172 5.02 -21.41 -2.60
C LEU A 172 4.66 -21.19 -4.07
N HIS A 173 4.10 -22.21 -4.70
CA HIS A 173 3.50 -22.10 -6.02
C HIS A 173 2.03 -21.67 -5.91
N LEU A 174 1.65 -20.60 -6.59
CA LEU A 174 0.26 -20.18 -6.76
C LEU A 174 -0.07 -20.09 -8.26
N ASP A 175 -1.22 -20.62 -8.65
CA ASP A 175 -1.67 -20.55 -10.05
C ASP A 175 -2.14 -19.12 -10.36
N SER A 176 -1.29 -18.37 -11.05
CA SER A 176 -1.61 -16.99 -11.44
C SER A 176 -2.78 -16.87 -12.43
N SER A 177 -3.22 -17.97 -13.07
CA SER A 177 -4.38 -17.94 -13.97
C SER A 177 -5.72 -17.85 -13.22
N GLU A 178 -5.75 -18.15 -11.92
CA GLU A 178 -6.91 -17.99 -11.06
C GLU A 178 -7.07 -16.54 -10.54
N LEU A 179 -6.06 -15.69 -10.77
CA LEU A 179 -6.07 -14.30 -10.32
C LEU A 179 -6.93 -13.43 -11.24
N ILE A 180 -7.58 -12.43 -10.64
CA ILE A 180 -8.36 -11.43 -11.37
C ILE A 180 -7.39 -10.60 -12.23
N ALA A 181 -7.84 -10.19 -13.42
CA ALA A 181 -7.07 -9.30 -14.28
C ALA A 181 -6.77 -7.98 -13.55
N ALA A 182 -5.51 -7.53 -13.64
CA ALA A 182 -5.09 -6.27 -13.07
C ALA A 182 -5.62 -5.10 -13.90
N GLY A 183 -5.92 -3.97 -13.24
CA GLY A 183 -6.21 -2.72 -13.94
C GLY A 183 -5.03 -2.21 -14.78
N GLU A 184 -5.35 -1.39 -15.79
CA GLU A 184 -4.36 -0.73 -16.64
C GLU A 184 -4.19 0.73 -16.21
N PHE A 185 -3.06 1.03 -15.56
CA PHE A 185 -2.74 2.35 -15.03
C PHE A 185 -1.35 2.80 -15.47
N VAL A 186 -1.10 4.12 -15.50
CA VAL A 186 0.20 4.70 -15.89
C VAL A 186 1.29 4.38 -14.86
N ALA A 187 1.06 4.75 -13.60
CA ALA A 187 1.76 4.18 -12.45
C ALA A 187 0.94 3.02 -11.86
N ASP A 188 1.49 2.21 -10.96
CA ASP A 188 0.77 1.26 -10.11
C ASP A 188 1.80 0.67 -9.12
N VAL A 189 1.35 -0.19 -8.23
CA VAL A 189 2.20 -0.95 -7.32
C VAL A 189 2.21 -2.44 -7.65
N ARG A 190 3.31 -3.11 -7.32
CA ARG A 190 3.40 -4.57 -7.37
C ARG A 190 3.91 -5.12 -6.05
N TYR A 191 3.44 -6.31 -5.71
CA TYR A 191 3.84 -7.01 -4.50
C TYR A 191 4.37 -8.40 -4.82
N ILE A 192 5.35 -8.83 -4.03
CA ILE A 192 5.71 -10.25 -3.89
C ILE A 192 5.59 -10.57 -2.41
N PHE A 193 4.89 -11.65 -2.06
CA PHE A 193 4.71 -12.07 -0.67
C PHE A 193 5.68 -13.17 -0.30
N ALA A 194 6.14 -13.14 0.94
CA ALA A 194 7.02 -14.17 1.48
C ALA A 194 6.77 -14.37 2.98
N ALA A 195 7.11 -15.53 3.50
CA ALA A 195 7.20 -15.74 4.95
C ALA A 195 8.65 -15.87 5.37
N VAL A 196 8.99 -15.17 6.44
CA VAL A 196 10.27 -15.31 7.13
C VAL A 196 10.03 -16.14 8.39
N VAL A 197 10.73 -17.25 8.54
CA VAL A 197 10.61 -18.18 9.68
C VAL A 197 11.94 -18.25 10.41
N VAL A 198 11.91 -18.03 11.72
CA VAL A 198 13.09 -18.05 12.59
C VAL A 198 12.84 -18.96 13.78
N ASP A 199 13.91 -19.37 14.46
CA ASP A 199 13.76 -20.01 15.77
C ASP A 199 13.13 -19.04 16.76
N LYS A 200 12.46 -19.58 17.79
CA LYS A 200 11.72 -18.77 18.77
C LYS A 200 12.57 -17.62 19.33
N GLY A 201 12.11 -16.37 19.13
CA GLY A 201 12.76 -15.17 19.61
C GLY A 201 14.05 -14.76 18.88
N ALA A 202 14.43 -15.46 17.81
CA ALA A 202 15.57 -15.10 16.99
C ALA A 202 15.26 -13.90 16.07
N PRO A 203 16.26 -13.12 15.66
CA PRO A 203 16.08 -11.98 14.76
C PRO A 203 15.64 -12.42 13.36
N LEU A 204 14.75 -11.63 12.77
CA LEU A 204 14.18 -11.77 11.42
C LEU A 204 15.03 -11.08 10.36
N PHE A 205 15.56 -9.89 10.68
CA PHE A 205 16.20 -8.99 9.72
C PHE A 205 17.65 -8.69 10.09
N ARG A 206 18.47 -8.33 9.10
CA ARG A 206 19.90 -8.02 9.31
C ARG A 206 20.12 -6.86 10.28
N TRP A 207 19.29 -5.82 10.23
CA TRP A 207 19.38 -4.67 11.15
C TRP A 207 18.99 -4.99 12.60
N GLN A 208 18.54 -6.22 12.89
CA GLN A 208 18.37 -6.71 14.26
C GLN A 208 19.61 -7.45 14.79
N GLN A 209 20.55 -7.81 13.91
CA GLN A 209 21.79 -8.54 14.24
C GLN A 209 23.07 -7.73 14.06
N ALA A 210 23.10 -6.86 13.05
CA ALA A 210 24.29 -6.18 12.57
C ALA A 210 24.26 -4.68 12.86
N ASP A 211 25.45 -4.05 12.78
CA ASP A 211 25.64 -2.59 12.84
C ASP A 211 25.17 -1.87 11.56
N ILE A 212 24.18 -2.41 10.83
CA ILE A 212 23.59 -1.73 9.67
C ILE A 212 22.23 -1.16 10.03
N THR A 213 21.93 0.01 9.48
CA THR A 213 20.64 0.65 9.55
C THR A 213 19.69 0.09 8.48
N GLN A 214 18.38 0.30 8.67
CA GLN A 214 17.39 0.00 7.63
C GLN A 214 17.65 0.77 6.32
N SER A 215 18.20 1.99 6.41
CA SER A 215 18.55 2.81 5.24
C SER A 215 19.68 2.16 4.42
N GLU A 216 20.72 1.67 5.08
CA GLU A 216 21.82 0.95 4.41
C GLU A 216 21.33 -0.36 3.79
N ALA A 217 20.45 -1.09 4.49
CA ALA A 217 19.82 -2.29 3.95
C ALA A 217 18.97 -1.97 2.70
N LEU A 218 18.20 -0.88 2.71
CA LEU A 218 17.41 -0.42 1.56
C LEU A 218 18.29 -0.08 0.36
N GLN A 219 19.39 0.65 0.57
CA GLN A 219 20.31 1.01 -0.51
C GLN A 219 20.94 -0.24 -1.14
N ALA A 220 21.39 -1.20 -0.33
CA ALA A 220 21.92 -2.47 -0.82
C ALA A 220 20.85 -3.27 -1.57
N TRP A 221 19.65 -3.37 -0.99
CA TRP A 221 18.51 -4.03 -1.61
C TRP A 221 18.19 -3.47 -3.00
N GLN A 222 18.02 -2.16 -3.13
CA GLN A 222 17.72 -1.49 -4.40
C GLN A 222 18.84 -1.66 -5.42
N LEU A 223 20.10 -1.58 -4.99
CA LEU A 223 21.25 -1.75 -5.87
C LEU A 223 21.30 -3.15 -6.47
N HIS A 224 21.15 -4.18 -5.64
CA HIS A 224 21.37 -5.57 -6.04
C HIS A 224 20.16 -6.23 -6.72
N THR A 225 18.94 -5.71 -6.51
CA THR A 225 17.71 -6.25 -7.12
C THR A 225 17.34 -5.61 -8.45
N LYS A 226 18.02 -4.53 -8.86
CA LYS A 226 17.69 -3.75 -10.06
C LYS A 226 17.59 -4.62 -11.33
N SER A 227 18.54 -5.52 -11.57
CA SER A 227 18.51 -6.41 -12.74
C SER A 227 17.38 -7.44 -12.67
N THR A 228 17.12 -7.98 -11.48
CA THR A 228 16.09 -8.97 -11.23
C THR A 228 14.71 -8.39 -11.52
N PHE A 229 14.43 -7.19 -10.97
CA PHE A 229 13.16 -6.49 -11.20
C PHE A 229 13.01 -5.99 -12.64
N ALA A 230 14.08 -5.48 -13.27
CA ALA A 230 14.02 -5.07 -14.68
C ALA A 230 13.66 -6.23 -15.62
N ALA A 231 14.07 -7.46 -15.28
CA ALA A 231 13.68 -8.66 -16.04
C ALA A 231 12.22 -9.07 -15.82
N MET A 232 11.63 -8.77 -14.65
CA MET A 232 10.21 -9.05 -14.34
C MET A 232 9.27 -7.94 -14.83
N LEU A 233 9.78 -6.71 -14.98
CA LEU A 233 9.03 -5.51 -15.37
C LEU A 233 9.64 -4.88 -16.65
N PRO A 234 9.65 -5.60 -17.79
CA PRO A 234 10.25 -5.09 -19.02
C PRO A 234 9.57 -3.81 -19.50
N GLY A 235 10.37 -2.78 -19.76
CA GLY A 235 9.85 -1.50 -20.27
C GLY A 235 9.14 -0.64 -19.21
N CYS A 236 9.20 -1.03 -17.94
CA CYS A 236 8.72 -0.22 -16.82
C CYS A 236 9.88 0.53 -16.17
N HIS A 237 9.58 1.70 -15.65
CA HIS A 237 10.36 2.29 -14.58
C HIS A 237 9.83 1.76 -13.25
N PHE A 238 10.71 1.49 -12.30
CA PHE A 238 10.30 0.99 -10.99
C PHE A 238 11.22 1.47 -9.88
N GLN A 239 10.69 1.49 -8.66
CA GLN A 239 11.42 1.71 -7.43
C GLN A 239 11.00 0.64 -6.41
N GLY A 240 11.97 -0.18 -5.99
CA GLY A 240 11.73 -1.12 -4.89
C GLY A 240 11.85 -0.42 -3.54
N LEU A 241 10.94 -0.70 -2.61
CA LEU A 241 11.09 -0.28 -1.21
C LEU A 241 11.67 -1.44 -0.37
N LEU A 242 11.98 -1.16 0.88
CA LEU A 242 12.55 -2.14 1.80
C LEU A 242 11.48 -3.21 2.10
N PRO A 243 11.77 -4.51 1.92
CA PRO A 243 10.84 -5.56 2.34
C PRO A 243 10.61 -5.51 3.84
N ASN A 244 9.36 -5.61 4.26
CA ASN A 244 8.96 -5.50 5.67
C ASN A 244 7.65 -6.27 5.93
N ALA A 245 7.24 -6.34 7.20
CA ALA A 245 5.95 -6.92 7.61
C ALA A 245 4.80 -6.37 6.75
N PHE A 246 3.89 -7.26 6.36
CA PHE A 246 2.86 -7.03 5.34
C PHE A 246 2.13 -5.68 5.49
N PHE A 247 1.54 -5.39 6.65
CA PHE A 247 0.75 -4.17 6.83
C PHE A 247 1.63 -2.91 6.94
N SER A 248 2.87 -3.04 7.43
CA SER A 248 3.82 -1.92 7.47
C SER A 248 4.35 -1.58 6.07
N ALA A 249 4.71 -2.60 5.28
CA ALA A 249 5.17 -2.44 3.91
C ALA A 249 4.07 -1.86 3.01
N TRP A 250 2.83 -2.31 3.19
CA TRP A 250 1.68 -1.78 2.44
C TRP A 250 1.45 -0.29 2.72
N ARG A 251 1.31 0.12 3.99
CA ARG A 251 1.17 1.54 4.37
C ARG A 251 2.32 2.40 3.84
N LYS A 252 3.56 1.89 3.94
CA LYS A 252 4.74 2.59 3.42
C LYS A 252 4.65 2.77 1.91
N LEU A 253 4.22 1.74 1.19
CA LEU A 253 4.07 1.81 -0.26
C LEU A 253 3.00 2.81 -0.69
N GLU A 254 1.83 2.81 -0.03
CA GLU A 254 0.77 3.80 -0.30
C GLU A 254 1.26 5.23 -0.08
N HIS A 255 2.00 5.46 1.00
CA HIS A 255 2.59 6.76 1.27
C HIS A 255 3.58 7.21 0.19
N GLU A 256 4.50 6.33 -0.22
CA GLU A 256 5.51 6.63 -1.26
C GLU A 256 4.90 6.70 -2.68
N ALA A 257 3.75 6.06 -2.92
CA ALA A 257 3.07 6.06 -4.21
C ALA A 257 2.62 7.46 -4.64
N ARG A 258 2.29 8.35 -3.70
CA ARG A 258 1.83 9.72 -3.99
C ARG A 258 2.84 10.52 -4.81
N ALA A 259 4.08 10.61 -4.30
CA ALA A 259 5.18 11.28 -4.98
C ALA A 259 5.55 10.56 -6.28
N PHE A 260 5.60 9.23 -6.25
CA PHE A 260 5.91 8.43 -7.44
C PHE A 260 4.90 8.63 -8.58
N SER A 261 3.61 8.75 -8.28
CA SER A 261 2.56 9.00 -9.27
C SER A 261 2.70 10.37 -9.94
N LEU A 262 3.09 11.42 -9.20
CA LEU A 262 3.41 12.73 -9.81
C LEU A 262 4.60 12.63 -10.76
N GLN A 263 5.68 12.00 -10.32
CA GLN A 263 6.88 11.81 -11.14
C GLN A 263 6.58 10.99 -12.40
N ALA A 264 5.78 9.93 -12.25
CA ALA A 264 5.32 9.09 -13.35
C ALA A 264 4.46 9.88 -14.36
N ALA A 265 3.52 10.70 -13.88
CA ALA A 265 2.69 11.55 -14.73
C ALA A 265 3.52 12.54 -15.56
N ILE A 266 4.52 13.19 -14.93
CA ILE A 266 5.44 14.10 -15.63
C ILE A 266 6.21 13.33 -16.70
N ALA A 267 6.83 12.21 -16.34
CA ALA A 267 7.64 11.42 -17.27
C ALA A 267 6.80 10.84 -18.42
N TYR A 268 5.57 10.41 -18.13
CA TYR A 268 4.59 9.96 -19.12
C TYR A 268 4.25 11.08 -20.12
N LEU A 269 3.87 12.26 -19.63
CA LEU A 269 3.52 13.41 -20.48
C LEU A 269 4.70 13.88 -21.34
N CYS A 270 5.90 14.03 -20.74
CA CYS A 270 7.11 14.39 -21.48
C CYS A 270 7.39 13.41 -22.62
N THR A 271 7.21 12.11 -22.35
CA THR A 271 7.45 11.07 -23.35
C THR A 271 6.39 11.07 -24.45
N MET A 272 5.10 11.17 -24.08
CA MET A 272 3.98 11.10 -25.03
C MET A 272 3.87 12.34 -25.92
N LEU A 273 4.18 13.51 -25.37
CA LEU A 273 4.10 14.79 -26.10
C LEU A 273 5.45 15.19 -26.72
N ASN A 274 6.52 14.46 -26.40
CA ASN A 274 7.90 14.79 -26.79
C ASN A 274 8.28 16.23 -26.40
N VAL A 275 8.11 16.52 -25.12
CA VAL A 275 8.39 17.82 -24.48
C VAL A 275 9.25 17.64 -23.23
N GLU A 276 9.87 18.72 -22.77
CA GLU A 276 10.60 18.75 -21.51
C GLU A 276 9.69 19.14 -20.32
N PRO A 277 10.04 18.77 -19.06
CA PRO A 277 9.24 19.14 -17.88
C PRO A 277 8.96 20.64 -17.77
N GLY A 278 9.93 21.48 -18.17
CA GLY A 278 9.81 22.94 -18.19
C GLY A 278 8.74 23.48 -19.16
N GLU A 279 8.18 22.65 -20.05
CA GLU A 279 7.09 23.01 -20.97
C GLU A 279 5.70 22.64 -20.45
N LEU A 280 5.64 21.94 -19.31
CA LEU A 280 4.41 21.56 -18.63
C LEU A 280 4.03 22.57 -17.54
N ARG A 281 2.74 22.56 -17.22
CA ARG A 281 2.15 23.23 -16.06
C ARG A 281 1.42 22.21 -15.19
N ALA A 282 1.39 22.46 -13.89
CA ALA A 282 0.52 21.79 -12.95
C ALA A 282 -0.41 22.80 -12.26
N VAL A 283 -1.63 22.39 -12.00
CA VAL A 283 -2.61 23.12 -11.20
C VAL A 283 -3.00 22.24 -10.02
N ILE A 284 -2.73 22.71 -8.80
CA ILE A 284 -3.03 22.01 -7.56
C ILE A 284 -4.27 22.64 -6.94
N ALA A 285 -5.25 21.85 -6.51
CA ALA A 285 -6.37 22.35 -5.73
C ALA A 285 -6.74 21.37 -4.60
N PRO A 286 -7.20 21.88 -3.44
CA PRO A 286 -7.70 21.07 -2.34
C PRO A 286 -9.17 20.67 -2.58
N PHE A 287 -9.50 19.40 -2.32
CA PHE A 287 -10.83 18.83 -2.53
C PHE A 287 -11.46 18.37 -1.22
N TYR A 288 -12.74 18.69 -1.09
CA TYR A 288 -13.49 18.56 0.15
C TYR A 288 -14.77 17.74 -0.07
N ASP A 289 -15.04 16.82 0.85
CA ASP A 289 -16.41 16.41 1.17
C ASP A 289 -16.89 17.17 2.41
N GLN A 290 -16.60 16.65 3.60
CA GLN A 290 -16.84 17.35 4.88
C GLN A 290 -15.58 17.99 5.45
N VAL A 291 -14.43 17.38 5.17
CA VAL A 291 -13.09 17.85 5.53
C VAL A 291 -12.22 17.81 4.26
N LEU A 292 -10.98 18.30 4.35
CA LEU A 292 -10.00 18.09 3.29
C LEU A 292 -9.76 16.58 3.16
N GLU A 293 -10.04 16.02 1.98
CA GLU A 293 -9.87 14.59 1.72
C GLU A 293 -8.62 14.33 0.86
N GLU A 294 -8.39 15.18 -0.14
CA GLU A 294 -7.31 15.01 -1.11
C GLU A 294 -6.92 16.33 -1.79
N TYR A 295 -5.73 16.36 -2.38
CA TYR A 295 -5.38 17.34 -3.40
C TYR A 295 -5.48 16.69 -4.77
N ARG A 296 -5.99 17.41 -5.77
CA ARG A 296 -5.89 16.96 -7.17
C ARG A 296 -5.00 17.88 -7.97
N ILE A 297 -4.15 17.26 -8.79
CA ILE A 297 -3.17 17.94 -9.62
C ILE A 297 -3.53 17.72 -11.08
N GLY A 298 -3.96 18.78 -11.77
CA GLY A 298 -4.20 18.79 -13.20
C GLY A 298 -2.95 19.20 -13.98
N PHE A 299 -2.53 18.41 -14.95
CA PHE A 299 -1.35 18.67 -15.79
C PHE A 299 -1.73 19.11 -17.20
N GLY A 300 -0.93 19.97 -17.82
CA GLY A 300 -1.03 20.25 -19.25
C GLY A 300 0.14 21.10 -19.77
N LEU A 301 0.11 21.51 -21.04
CA LEU A 301 1.15 22.37 -21.63
C LEU A 301 1.05 23.81 -21.14
N LEU A 302 2.17 24.53 -20.96
CA LEU A 302 2.19 25.92 -20.45
C LEU A 302 1.21 26.90 -21.14
N ARG A 303 1.00 26.72 -22.45
CA ARG A 303 0.21 27.63 -23.30
C ARG A 303 -1.11 27.04 -23.79
N SER A 304 -1.55 25.93 -23.18
CA SER A 304 -2.85 25.31 -23.46
C SER A 304 -3.76 25.46 -22.24
N PRO A 305 -5.07 25.68 -22.40
CA PRO A 305 -6.01 25.59 -21.27
C PRO A 305 -6.37 24.14 -20.92
N GLN A 306 -6.10 23.18 -21.80
CA GLN A 306 -6.49 21.77 -21.65
C GLN A 306 -5.74 21.09 -20.50
N VAL A 307 -6.44 20.24 -19.75
CA VAL A 307 -5.87 19.28 -18.80
C VAL A 307 -5.69 17.96 -19.52
N LEU A 308 -4.45 17.48 -19.58
CA LEU A 308 -4.03 16.30 -20.34
C LEU A 308 -3.93 15.05 -19.46
N HIS A 309 -3.60 15.24 -18.18
CA HIS A 309 -3.50 14.17 -17.20
C HIS A 309 -3.84 14.71 -15.81
N GLY A 310 -4.23 13.82 -14.90
CA GLY A 310 -4.54 14.15 -13.53
C GLY A 310 -3.92 13.15 -12.57
N VAL A 311 -3.47 13.62 -11.40
CA VAL A 311 -3.03 12.76 -10.29
C VAL A 311 -3.76 13.19 -9.02
N VAL A 312 -4.33 12.22 -8.32
CA VAL A 312 -4.89 12.41 -6.97
C VAL A 312 -3.77 12.21 -5.94
N TRP A 313 -3.68 13.14 -5.00
CA TRP A 313 -2.84 13.04 -3.82
C TRP A 313 -3.75 12.88 -2.59
N PRO A 314 -4.03 11.65 -2.16
CA PRO A 314 -4.86 11.41 -0.98
C PRO A 314 -4.13 11.83 0.30
N LEU A 315 -4.91 12.27 1.29
CA LEU A 315 -4.44 12.39 2.66
C LEU A 315 -4.38 11.00 3.30
N ILE A 316 -3.31 10.73 4.04
CA ILE A 316 -3.05 9.42 4.67
C ILE A 316 -2.92 9.61 6.18
N GLY A 317 -3.65 8.80 6.94
CA GLY A 317 -3.57 8.79 8.41
C GLY A 317 -4.22 10.01 9.04
N ASP A 318 -3.46 10.74 9.84
CA ASP A 318 -3.88 11.95 10.56
C ASP A 318 -3.52 13.26 9.82
N GLU A 319 -3.08 13.14 8.56
CA GLU A 319 -2.86 14.29 7.69
C GLU A 319 -4.12 15.15 7.55
N SER A 320 -3.93 16.47 7.54
CA SER A 320 -5.00 17.46 7.45
C SER A 320 -4.52 18.74 6.77
N GLU A 321 -5.36 19.77 6.73
CA GLU A 321 -4.98 21.10 6.21
C GLU A 321 -3.76 21.73 6.91
N GLU A 322 -3.48 21.34 8.15
CA GLU A 322 -2.35 21.85 8.93
C GLU A 322 -1.03 21.15 8.58
N SER A 323 -1.11 20.02 7.88
CA SER A 323 0.06 19.26 7.43
C SER A 323 0.75 19.96 6.25
N ASP A 324 2.08 19.82 6.17
CA ASP A 324 2.90 20.43 5.10
C ASP A 324 2.81 19.65 3.78
N ILE A 325 1.58 19.34 3.34
CA ILE A 325 1.31 18.51 2.15
C ILE A 325 1.58 19.32 0.89
N LEU A 326 1.14 20.58 0.86
CA LEU A 326 1.30 21.44 -0.31
C LEU A 326 2.79 21.61 -0.67
N SER A 327 3.65 21.86 0.30
CA SER A 327 5.09 21.99 0.05
C SER A 327 5.71 20.70 -0.46
N GLN A 328 5.22 19.53 -0.04
CA GLN A 328 5.66 18.23 -0.57
C GLN A 328 5.26 18.09 -2.05
N ILE A 329 4.00 18.42 -2.39
CA ILE A 329 3.54 18.39 -3.78
C ILE A 329 4.35 19.38 -4.62
N GLU A 330 4.55 20.62 -4.16
CA GLU A 330 5.35 21.63 -4.88
C GLU A 330 6.81 21.19 -5.06
N HIS A 331 7.39 20.48 -4.09
CA HIS A 331 8.73 19.91 -4.20
C HIS A 331 8.83 18.93 -5.37
N GLU A 332 7.89 17.98 -5.48
CA GLU A 332 7.85 17.00 -6.56
C GLU A 332 7.62 17.65 -7.94
N LEU A 333 6.89 18.77 -7.97
CA LEU A 333 6.59 19.52 -9.19
C LEU A 333 7.66 20.58 -9.54
N GLY A 334 8.76 20.67 -8.78
CA GLY A 334 9.75 21.74 -8.91
C GLY A 334 10.47 21.80 -10.28
N ALA A 335 10.42 20.73 -11.06
CA ALA A 335 10.98 20.68 -12.42
C ALA A 335 10.07 21.30 -13.49
N LEU A 336 8.80 21.60 -13.16
CA LEU A 336 7.83 22.13 -14.12
C LEU A 336 8.06 23.61 -14.43
N GLY A 337 7.60 24.03 -15.62
CA GLY A 337 7.71 25.44 -16.03
C GLY A 337 6.79 26.38 -15.26
N LYS A 338 5.67 25.86 -14.74
CA LYS A 338 4.72 26.62 -13.94
C LYS A 338 3.89 25.70 -13.04
N THR A 339 3.78 26.09 -11.77
CA THR A 339 2.85 25.50 -10.81
C THR A 339 1.86 26.57 -10.37
N VAL A 340 0.57 26.24 -10.37
CA VAL A 340 -0.51 27.12 -9.90
C VAL A 340 -1.19 26.44 -8.73
N VAL A 341 -1.23 27.10 -7.58
CA VAL A 341 -1.96 26.62 -6.40
C VAL A 341 -3.27 27.38 -6.31
N LEU A 342 -4.38 26.64 -6.37
CA LEU A 342 -5.72 27.16 -6.08
C LEU A 342 -6.00 26.97 -4.59
N THR A 343 -6.48 28.01 -3.93
CA THR A 343 -6.85 27.97 -2.50
C THR A 343 -8.35 27.82 -2.28
N THR A 344 -9.13 27.78 -3.36
CA THR A 344 -10.57 27.56 -3.32
C THR A 344 -10.87 26.10 -3.01
N ALA A 345 -11.75 25.85 -2.04
CA ALA A 345 -12.24 24.52 -1.73
C ALA A 345 -13.04 23.96 -2.91
N MET A 346 -12.56 22.86 -3.49
CA MET A 346 -13.20 22.19 -4.64
C MET A 346 -14.11 21.04 -4.18
N PRO A 347 -15.25 20.82 -4.86
CA PRO A 347 -16.11 19.67 -4.58
C PRO A 347 -15.53 18.36 -5.15
N MET A 348 -15.81 17.24 -4.48
CA MET A 348 -15.50 15.88 -4.95
C MET A 348 -16.33 15.46 -6.16
N GLU A 349 -16.00 15.97 -7.34
CA GLU A 349 -16.69 15.65 -8.60
C GLU A 349 -15.98 14.56 -9.41
N TYR A 350 -16.78 13.74 -10.08
CA TYR A 350 -16.35 12.63 -10.91
C TYR A 350 -17.05 12.73 -12.26
N CYS A 351 -16.42 12.20 -13.31
CA CYS A 351 -17.03 12.15 -14.61
C CYS A 351 -18.19 11.15 -14.64
N ASP A 352 -19.35 11.57 -15.15
CA ASP A 352 -20.55 10.74 -15.23
C ASP A 352 -20.40 9.54 -16.19
N ASP A 353 -19.51 9.63 -17.18
CA ASP A 353 -19.35 8.60 -18.22
C ASP A 353 -18.39 7.47 -17.80
N CYS A 354 -17.25 7.80 -17.19
CA CYS A 354 -16.19 6.83 -16.85
C CYS A 354 -15.97 6.66 -15.34
N GLY A 355 -16.52 7.53 -14.50
CA GLY A 355 -16.38 7.49 -13.04
C GLY A 355 -15.03 7.97 -12.50
N THR A 356 -14.11 8.45 -13.34
CA THR A 356 -12.81 8.95 -12.87
C THR A 356 -12.93 10.35 -12.25
N PRO A 357 -12.02 10.73 -11.33
CA PRO A 357 -11.97 12.08 -10.77
C PRO A 357 -11.88 13.17 -11.84
N LEU A 358 -12.55 14.31 -11.61
CA LEU A 358 -12.31 15.54 -12.38
C LEU A 358 -11.15 16.34 -11.77
N PHE A 359 -10.41 17.07 -12.61
CA PHE A 359 -9.18 17.77 -12.23
C PHE A 359 -9.26 19.28 -12.50
N PRO A 360 -8.60 20.11 -11.67
CA PRO A 360 -8.64 21.55 -11.82
C PRO A 360 -7.85 22.02 -13.05
N ASN A 361 -8.42 22.96 -13.81
CA ASN A 361 -7.69 23.76 -14.79
C ASN A 361 -7.22 25.10 -14.19
N ALA A 362 -6.49 25.90 -14.97
CA ALA A 362 -5.93 27.18 -14.49
C ALA A 362 -6.99 28.26 -14.19
N ASP A 363 -8.21 28.07 -14.69
CA ASP A 363 -9.36 28.94 -14.49
C ASP A 363 -10.25 28.46 -13.32
N ALA A 364 -9.79 27.47 -12.56
CA ALA A 364 -10.47 26.89 -11.40
C ALA A 364 -11.75 26.09 -11.76
N GLU A 365 -11.83 25.57 -12.98
CA GLU A 365 -12.89 24.66 -13.42
C GLU A 365 -12.44 23.19 -13.31
N LEU A 366 -13.39 22.30 -13.01
CA LEU A 366 -13.15 20.86 -12.94
C LEU A 366 -13.44 20.22 -14.30
N VAL A 367 -12.44 19.56 -14.87
CA VAL A 367 -12.50 18.98 -16.22
C VAL A 367 -12.00 17.55 -16.23
N HIS A 368 -12.52 16.78 -17.18
CA HIS A 368 -12.00 15.44 -17.45
C HIS A 368 -10.65 15.56 -18.19
N PRO A 369 -9.56 14.91 -17.74
CA PRO A 369 -8.30 14.95 -18.44
C PRO A 369 -8.39 14.22 -19.77
N GLU A 370 -7.89 14.84 -20.84
CA GLU A 370 -7.96 14.27 -22.18
C GLU A 370 -6.60 14.42 -22.87
N MET A 371 -5.96 13.28 -23.13
CA MET A 371 -4.77 13.27 -23.97
C MET A 371 -5.18 13.52 -25.44
N PRO A 372 -4.36 14.23 -26.23
CA PRO A 372 -4.60 14.34 -27.66
C PRO A 372 -4.63 12.93 -28.26
N GLU A 373 -5.59 12.64 -29.14
CA GLU A 373 -5.72 11.33 -29.77
C GLU A 373 -4.36 10.87 -30.33
N SER A 374 -3.88 9.74 -29.82
CA SER A 374 -2.75 8.98 -30.38
C SER A 374 -3.23 7.55 -30.60
N ASP A 375 -2.70 6.86 -31.63
CA ASP A 375 -3.18 5.56 -32.15
C ASP A 375 -3.15 4.37 -31.15
N SER A 376 -2.95 4.60 -29.85
CA SER A 376 -2.90 3.58 -28.79
C SER A 376 -3.90 3.88 -27.67
N ALA A 377 -4.64 2.87 -27.23
CA ALA A 377 -5.57 2.96 -26.10
C ALA A 377 -4.89 3.54 -24.84
N LEU A 378 -5.56 4.51 -24.20
CA LEU A 378 -5.05 5.20 -23.02
C LEU A 378 -5.27 4.36 -21.75
N PRO A 379 -4.26 4.21 -20.87
CA PRO A 379 -4.44 3.65 -19.54
C PRO A 379 -5.36 4.53 -18.67
N GLN A 380 -5.99 3.95 -17.65
CA GLN A 380 -6.80 4.69 -16.67
C GLN A 380 -5.93 5.62 -15.81
N LEU A 381 -6.55 6.70 -15.32
CA LEU A 381 -5.95 7.67 -14.38
C LEU A 381 -5.94 7.09 -12.96
N HIS A 382 -4.97 7.52 -12.15
CA HIS A 382 -4.86 7.20 -10.72
C HIS A 382 -5.91 7.91 -9.88
#